data_AF-A0A7X8VCV0-F1
#
_entry.id   AF-A0A7X8VCV0-F1
#
_cell.length_a   1.000
_cell.length_b   1.000
_cell.length_c   1.000
_cell.angle_alpha   90.00
_cell.angle_beta   90.00
_cell.angle_gamma   90.00
#
_symmetry.space_group_name_H-M   'P 1'
#
loop_
_entity.id
_entity.type
_entity.pdbx_description
1 polymer ?
#
loop_
_entity_poly.entity_id
_entity_poly.type
_entity_poly.pdbx_seq_one_letter_code
_entity_poly.pdbx_strand_id
1 'polypeptide(L)'
;MKELFFDMKRYVVDFESGNGKFHEIGEASSLDEAVNIVENFLQAKGFEVPYIRMWQKPESNKYIVDVGSYTEFFHIHYAEVSQFEGEW
;
A
#
# COMPACT_ATOMS: atom_id res chain seq x y z
N MET A 1 2.70 34.68 -7.83
CA MET A 1 1.95 33.47 -8.21
C MET A 1 2.18 32.46 -7.10
N LYS A 2 1.14 31.87 -6.49
CA LYS A 2 1.33 30.76 -5.53
C LYS A 2 1.24 29.49 -6.34
N GLU A 3 2.36 28.80 -6.51
CA GLU A 3 2.37 27.44 -7.05
C GLU A 3 1.65 26.54 -6.06
N LEU A 4 0.59 25.88 -6.51
CA LEU A 4 -0.12 24.86 -5.77
C LEU A 4 0.62 23.55 -6.01
N PHE A 5 1.58 23.24 -5.14
CA PHE A 5 2.11 21.89 -5.02
C PHE A 5 0.97 20.99 -4.52
N PHE A 6 0.29 20.30 -5.43
CA PHE A 6 -0.53 19.16 -5.05
C PHE A 6 0.45 18.04 -4.71
N ASP A 7 0.72 17.88 -3.42
CA ASP A 7 1.38 16.71 -2.87
C ASP A 7 0.49 15.50 -3.17
N MET A 8 0.59 14.96 -4.39
CA MET A 8 -0.14 13.78 -4.84
C MET A 8 0.45 12.56 -4.14
N LYS A 9 0.16 12.44 -2.86
CA LYS A 9 0.46 11.24 -2.08
C LYS A 9 -0.33 10.08 -2.67
N ARG A 10 0.40 9.12 -3.24
CA ARG A 10 -0.15 7.83 -3.66
C ARG A 10 0.31 6.77 -2.68
N TYR A 11 -0.58 5.84 -2.39
CA TYR A 11 -0.30 4.65 -1.62
C TYR A 11 0.06 3.53 -2.58
N VAL A 12 1.18 2.87 -2.35
CA VAL A 12 1.60 1.64 -3.01
C VAL A 12 1.33 0.48 -2.06
N VAL A 13 0.76 -0.59 -2.60
CA VAL A 13 0.46 -1.82 -1.86
C VAL A 13 1.38 -2.94 -2.33
N ASP A 14 2.23 -3.41 -1.43
CA ASP A 14 3.06 -4.59 -1.65
C ASP A 14 2.52 -5.80 -0.91
N PHE A 15 2.56 -6.96 -1.55
CA PHE A 15 2.38 -8.27 -0.93
C PHE A 15 3.75 -8.88 -0.59
N GLU A 16 3.97 -9.19 0.69
CA GLU A 16 5.10 -9.97 1.18
C GLU A 16 4.69 -11.45 1.29
N SER A 17 5.27 -12.27 0.44
CA SER A 17 5.05 -13.73 0.46
C SER A 17 5.81 -14.40 1.61
N GLY A 18 5.44 -15.64 1.96
CA GLY A 18 6.04 -16.40 3.07
C GLY A 18 7.56 -16.67 3.01
N ASN A 19 8.23 -16.31 1.90
CA ASN A 19 9.69 -16.36 1.76
C ASN A 19 10.36 -14.98 1.88
N GLY A 20 9.61 -13.93 2.24
CA GLY A 20 10.08 -12.55 2.40
C GLY A 20 10.21 -11.76 1.10
N LYS A 21 9.73 -12.27 -0.05
CA LYS A 21 9.72 -11.52 -1.31
C LYS A 21 8.50 -10.61 -1.41
N PHE A 22 8.76 -9.39 -1.89
CA PHE A 22 7.77 -8.35 -2.09
C PHE A 22 7.32 -8.27 -3.55
N HIS A 23 6.02 -8.08 -3.74
CA HIS A 23 5.40 -7.85 -5.05
C HIS A 23 4.41 -6.71 -4.93
N GLU A 24 4.59 -5.66 -5.71
CA GLU A 24 3.58 -4.62 -5.85
C GLU A 24 2.30 -5.22 -6.45
N ILE A 25 1.15 -4.93 -5.83
CA ILE A 25 -0.16 -5.43 -6.26
C ILE A 25 -1.13 -4.30 -6.62
N GLY A 26 -0.75 -3.04 -6.39
CA GLY A 26 -1.50 -1.89 -6.88
C GLY A 26 -1.13 -0.56 -6.23
N GLU A 27 -1.71 0.50 -6.79
CA GLU A 27 -1.61 1.87 -6.29
C GLU A 27 -3.01 2.40 -5.95
N ALA A 28 -3.08 3.30 -4.97
CA ALA A 28 -4.32 3.91 -4.49
C ALA A 28 -4.13 5.40 -4.15
N SER A 29 -5.21 6.17 -4.28
CA SER A 29 -5.22 7.60 -3.93
C SER A 29 -5.55 7.85 -2.45
N SER A 30 -6.07 6.83 -1.77
CA SER A 30 -6.43 6.86 -0.35
C SER A 30 -6.07 5.56 0.35
N LEU A 31 -6.00 5.59 1.68
CA LEU A 31 -5.74 4.40 2.48
C LEU A 31 -6.89 3.38 2.36
N ASP A 32 -8.13 3.84 2.27
CA ASP A 32 -9.30 2.95 2.10
C ASP A 32 -9.25 2.21 0.75
N GLU A 33 -8.88 2.91 -0.33
CA GLU A 33 -8.64 2.26 -1.63
C GLU A 33 -7.48 1.26 -1.57
N ALA A 34 -6.42 1.56 -0.82
CA ALA A 34 -5.30 0.65 -0.64
C ALA A 34 -5.72 -0.62 0.11
N VAL A 35 -6.59 -0.51 1.12
CA VAL A 35 -7.17 -1.68 1.81
C VAL A 35 -8.07 -2.48 0.88
N ASN A 36 -8.88 -1.83 0.03
CA ASN A 36 -9.70 -2.53 -0.97
C ASN A 36 -8.85 -3.34 -1.96
N ILE A 37 -7.64 -2.88 -2.31
CA ILE A 37 -6.69 -3.65 -3.15
C ILE A 37 -6.29 -4.96 -2.44
N VAL A 38 -6.02 -4.90 -1.13
CA VAL A 38 -5.70 -6.09 -0.33
C VAL A 38 -6.88 -7.07 -0.30
N GLU A 39 -8.09 -6.59 -0.05
CA GLU A 39 -9.30 -7.41 -0.02
C GLU A 39 -9.56 -8.09 -1.37
N ASN A 40 -9.47 -7.33 -2.47
CA ASN A 40 -9.64 -7.85 -3.83
C ASN A 40 -8.58 -8.90 -4.17
N PHE A 41 -7.33 -8.70 -3.75
CA PHE A 41 -6.26 -9.68 -3.95
C PHE A 41 -6.56 -11.00 -3.24
N LEU A 42 -7.03 -10.94 -1.99
CA LEU A 42 -7.39 -12.12 -1.19
C LEU A 42 -8.59 -12.85 -1.78
N GLN A 43 -9.62 -12.10 -2.19
CA GLN A 43 -10.81 -12.66 -2.85
C GLN A 43 -10.44 -13.37 -4.16
N ALA A 44 -9.58 -12.76 -4.99
CA ALA A 44 -9.12 -13.36 -6.24
C ALA A 44 -8.34 -14.67 -6.04
N LYS A 45 -7.74 -14.86 -4.86
CA LYS A 45 -7.05 -16.09 -4.44
C LYS A 45 -7.98 -17.10 -3.75
N GLY A 46 -9.24 -16.75 -3.51
CA GLY A 46 -10.22 -17.60 -2.82
C GLY A 46 -10.00 -17.67 -1.31
N PHE A 47 -9.30 -16.70 -0.72
CA PHE A 47 -9.10 -16.63 0.73
C PHE A 47 -10.20 -15.79 1.37
N GLU A 48 -10.90 -16.38 2.34
CA GLU A 48 -11.78 -15.66 3.25
C GLU A 48 -10.97 -15.21 4.46
N VAL A 49 -10.96 -13.91 4.72
CA VAL A 49 -10.18 -13.32 5.80
C VAL A 49 -11.10 -13.13 7.02
N PRO A 50 -10.81 -13.76 8.18
CA PRO A 50 -11.67 -13.62 9.36
C PRO A 50 -11.60 -12.23 9.99
N TYR A 51 -10.50 -11.51 9.79
CA TYR A 51 -10.31 -10.10 10.18
C TYR A 51 -9.11 -9.50 9.45
N ILE A 52 -9.12 -8.18 9.26
CA ILE A 52 -7.97 -7.40 8.81
C ILE A 52 -7.45 -6.60 10.00
N ARG A 53 -6.16 -6.73 10.32
CA ARG A 53 -5.51 -5.89 11.34
C ARG A 53 -4.47 -5.01 10.67
N MET A 54 -4.60 -3.70 10.82
CA MET A 54 -3.65 -2.74 10.29
C MET A 54 -2.98 -1.95 11.41
N TRP A 55 -1.67 -1.71 11.30
CA TRP A 55 -0.95 -0.78 12.17
C TRP A 55 0.12 -0.02 11.40
N GLN A 56 0.34 1.23 11.79
CA GLN A 56 1.41 2.05 11.26
C GLN A 56 2.73 1.68 11.97
N LYS A 57 3.83 1.58 11.23
CA LYS A 57 5.17 1.49 11.82
C LYS A 57 5.60 2.90 12.26
N PRO A 58 5.82 3.17 13.55
CA PRO A 58 6.06 4.54 14.04
C PRO A 58 7.24 5.27 13.37
N GLU A 59 8.27 4.51 12.97
CA GLU A 59 9.48 5.05 12.35
C GLU A 59 9.41 5.12 10.82
N SER A 60 8.25 4.82 10.21
CA SER A 60 8.11 4.81 8.76
C SER A 60 6.74 5.25 8.28
N ASN A 61 6.72 5.75 7.05
CA ASN A 61 5.51 6.07 6.29
C ASN A 61 4.80 4.81 5.74
N LYS A 62 4.84 3.70 6.50
CA LYS A 62 4.33 2.38 6.10
C LYS A 62 3.31 1.86 7.10
N TYR A 63 2.24 1.27 6.58
CA TYR A 63 1.28 0.45 7.31
C TYR A 63 1.53 -1.01 7.00
N ILE A 64 1.51 -1.85 8.02
CA ILE A 64 1.41 -3.30 7.85
C ILE A 64 -0.06 -3.69 7.95
N VAL A 65 -0.49 -4.56 7.06
CA VAL A 65 -1.80 -5.20 7.07
C VAL A 65 -1.58 -6.71 7.25
N ASP A 66 -2.06 -7.22 8.37
CA ASP A 66 -2.07 -8.62 8.75
C ASP A 66 -3.46 -9.22 8.53
N VAL A 67 -3.48 -10.35 7.84
CA VAL A 67 -4.68 -11.07 7.40
C VAL A 67 -4.78 -12.45 8.07
N GLY A 68 -3.97 -12.72 9.09
CA GLY A 68 -3.97 -13.99 9.83
C GLY A 68 -3.21 -15.13 9.15
N SER A 69 -2.37 -14.84 8.15
CA SER A 69 -1.54 -15.86 7.45
C SER A 69 -0.34 -16.32 8.30
N TYR A 70 0.08 -15.54 9.31
CA TYR A 70 1.31 -15.70 10.11
C TYR A 70 2.63 -15.67 9.31
N THR A 71 2.59 -15.82 8.00
CA THR A 71 3.76 -15.87 7.11
C THR A 71 3.69 -14.86 5.97
N GLU A 72 2.50 -14.38 5.61
CA GLU A 72 2.30 -13.41 4.53
C GLU A 72 1.67 -12.13 5.07
N PHE A 73 2.11 -10.99 4.53
CA PHE A 73 1.69 -9.66 4.97
C PHE A 73 1.49 -8.73 3.78
N PHE A 74 0.72 -7.66 3.97
CA PHE A 74 0.68 -6.55 3.01
C PHE A 74 1.28 -5.30 3.63
N HIS A 75 1.90 -4.48 2.78
CA HIS A 75 2.57 -3.25 3.17
C HIS A 75 2.03 -2.11 2.33
N ILE A 76 1.37 -1.16 2.98
CA ILE A 76 0.86 0.05 2.33
C ILE A 76 1.82 1.19 2.66
N HIS A 77 2.37 1.87 1.66
CA HIS A 77 3.33 2.94 1.88
C HIS A 77 3.18 4.09 0.89
N TYR A 78 3.62 5.28 1.27
CA TYR A 78 3.60 6.43 0.37
C TYR A 78 4.69 6.33 -0.69
N ALA A 79 4.32 6.54 -1.95
CA ALA A 79 5.27 6.86 -3.02
C ALA A 79 5.38 8.38 -3.15
N GLU A 80 6.62 8.89 -3.06
CA GLU A 80 6.89 10.29 -3.39
C GLU A 80 6.94 10.43 -4.92
N VAL A 81 5.97 11.13 -5.49
CA VAL A 81 5.98 11.47 -6.92
C VAL A 81 6.79 12.75 -7.08
N SER A 82 8.09 12.64 -7.35
CA SER A 82 8.90 13.79 -7.75
C SER A 82 8.61 14.11 -9.23
N GLN A 83 7.74 15.09 -9.51
CA GLN A 83 7.67 15.66 -10.85
C GLN A 83 8.89 16.57 -11.08
N PHE A 84 9.83 16.13 -11.92
CA PHE A 84 10.78 17.03 -12.55
C PHE A 84 10.04 17.78 -13.67
N GLU A 85 9.64 19.03 -13.41
CA GLU A 85 9.32 19.94 -14.50
C GLU A 85 10.64 20.45 -15.10
N GLY A 86 11.11 19.74 -16.12
CA GLY A 86 12.17 20.26 -16.99
C GLY A 86 11.56 21.24 -17.98
N GLU A 87 11.81 22.52 -17.79
CA GLU A 87 11.54 23.54 -18.81
C GLU A 87 12.53 23.37 -20.00
N TRP A 88 12.00 23.38 -21.23
CA TRP A 88 12.75 23.63 -22.46
C TRP A 88 12.40 25.01 -23.00
#